data_AF-A0A0D2LUI8-F1
#
_entry.id   AF-A0A0D2LUI8-F1
#
_cell.length_a   1.000
_cell.length_b   1.000
_cell.length_c   1.000
_cell.angle_alpha   90.00
_cell.angle_beta   90.00
_cell.angle_gamma   90.00
#
_symmetry.space_group_name_H-M   'P 1'
#
loop_
_entity.id
_entity.type
_entity.pdbx_description
1 polymer ?
#
loop_
_entity_poly.entity_id
_entity_poly.type
_entity_poly.pdbx_seq_one_letter_code
_entity_poly.pdbx_strand_id
1 'polypeptide(L)'
;MDGDTHRLRDTSVTYGSNNERLYEAYSELHSLAQDFEKPFDSPAILVVGHQTDGKSALVEALMGFQFNHVGGGTKTRRPITLHMKYCSSAVQPSCYLLGDEGGGLAGEREVTLEELQDHIQEENRRLEEDGQFWAKEIVVRIEYKFCPNLTIIDTPGKKNALLQTASKQVEAMVLSKMAQRE
;
A
#
# COMPACT_ATOMS: atom_id res chain seq x y z
N MET A 1 17.31 42.83 -22.03
CA MET A 1 16.93 41.52 -22.59
C MET A 1 18.21 40.71 -22.60
N ASP A 2 18.49 40.01 -21.51
CA ASP A 2 19.59 39.06 -21.43
C ASP A 2 19.02 37.82 -20.76
N GLY A 3 18.83 36.78 -21.58
CA GLY A 3 18.21 35.53 -21.20
C GLY A 3 19.25 34.58 -20.62
N ASP A 4 19.30 34.50 -19.29
CA ASP A 4 19.99 33.43 -18.57
C ASP A 4 19.29 32.09 -18.85
N THR A 5 19.87 31.34 -19.79
CA THR A 5 19.41 29.99 -20.13
C THR A 5 20.06 29.04 -19.14
N HIS A 6 19.35 28.74 -18.05
CA HIS A 6 19.71 27.68 -17.11
C HIS A 6 19.91 26.36 -17.86
N ARG A 7 21.16 25.87 -17.90
CA ARG A 7 21.48 24.51 -18.33
C ARG A 7 20.78 23.52 -17.40
N LEU A 8 19.71 22.91 -17.89
CA LEU A 8 19.17 21.69 -17.32
C LEU A 8 20.26 20.63 -17.38
N ARG A 9 20.73 20.17 -16.22
CA ARG A 9 21.59 19.00 -16.11
C ARG A 9 20.74 17.80 -16.51
N ASP A 10 21.07 17.23 -17.66
CA ASP A 10 20.63 15.89 -18.05
C ASP A 10 21.22 14.90 -17.04
N THR A 11 20.42 14.51 -16.05
CA THR A 11 20.67 13.33 -15.22
C THR A 11 20.09 12.12 -15.95
N SER A 12 20.72 11.72 -17.05
CA SER A 12 20.49 10.41 -17.65
C SER A 12 21.18 9.36 -16.77
N VAL A 13 20.43 8.80 -15.81
CA VAL A 13 20.84 7.61 -15.08
C VAL A 13 20.93 6.48 -16.11
N THR A 14 22.14 6.13 -16.52
CA THR A 14 22.39 5.02 -17.44
C THR A 14 22.12 3.71 -16.69
N TYR A 15 20.90 3.17 -16.78
CA TYR A 15 20.62 1.82 -16.33
C TYR A 15 21.40 0.84 -17.22
N GLY A 16 22.35 0.10 -16.64
CA GLY A 16 23.16 -0.86 -17.39
C GLY A 16 22.30 -2.00 -17.94
N SER A 17 22.60 -2.47 -19.16
CA SER A 17 21.89 -3.53 -19.89
C SER A 17 21.67 -4.84 -19.11
N ASN A 18 22.44 -5.08 -18.05
CA ASN A 18 22.25 -6.21 -17.15
C ASN A 18 21.00 -6.11 -16.28
N ASN A 19 20.57 -4.89 -15.92
CA ASN A 19 19.36 -4.68 -15.12
C ASN A 19 18.10 -4.88 -15.96
N GLU A 20 18.17 -4.58 -17.25
CA GLU A 20 17.07 -4.82 -18.20
C GLU A 20 16.81 -6.32 -18.36
N ARG A 21 17.85 -7.12 -18.58
CA ARG A 21 17.74 -8.58 -18.63
C ARG A 21 17.24 -9.20 -17.32
N LEU A 22 17.64 -8.63 -16.18
CA LEU A 22 17.16 -9.08 -14.87
C LEU A 22 15.67 -8.79 -14.71
N TYR A 23 15.22 -7.61 -15.15
CA TYR A 23 13.81 -7.24 -15.15
C TYR A 23 12.99 -8.13 -16.08
N GLU A 24 13.48 -8.39 -17.30
CA GLU A 24 12.87 -9.32 -18.25
C GLU A 24 12.72 -10.72 -17.66
N ALA A 25 13.80 -11.28 -17.10
CA ALA A 25 13.78 -12.61 -16.47
C ALA A 25 12.82 -12.66 -15.27
N TYR A 26 12.75 -11.60 -14.47
CA TYR A 26 11.83 -11.52 -13.33
C TYR A 26 10.38 -11.45 -13.78
N SER A 27 10.09 -10.68 -14.83
CA SER A 27 8.77 -10.58 -15.44
C SER A 27 8.34 -11.92 -16.03
N GLU A 28 9.21 -12.60 -16.78
CA GLU A 28 8.96 -13.94 -17.32
C GLU A 28 8.68 -14.96 -16.22
N LEU A 29 9.52 -14.98 -15.18
CA LEU A 29 9.34 -15.88 -14.05
C LEU A 29 8.03 -15.59 -13.31
N HIS A 30 7.65 -14.33 -13.18
CA HIS A 30 6.37 -13.92 -12.60
C HIS A 30 5.18 -14.41 -13.44
N SER A 31 5.23 -14.25 -14.76
CA SER A 31 4.22 -14.78 -15.68
C SER A 31 4.10 -16.30 -15.59
N LEU A 32 5.24 -17.02 -15.61
CA LEU A 32 5.24 -18.47 -15.45
C LEU A 32 4.69 -18.90 -14.09
N ALA A 33 5.06 -18.21 -13.02
CA ALA A 33 4.53 -18.53 -11.70
C ALA A 33 3.01 -18.35 -11.64
N GLN A 34 2.45 -17.34 -12.32
CA GLN A 34 1.00 -17.19 -12.45
C GLN A 34 0.37 -18.36 -13.24
N ASP A 35 0.93 -18.70 -14.41
CA ASP A 35 0.42 -19.77 -15.28
C ASP A 35 0.42 -21.14 -14.58
N PHE A 36 1.40 -21.38 -13.70
CA PHE A 36 1.55 -22.64 -12.97
C PHE A 36 1.04 -22.58 -11.52
N GLU A 37 0.34 -21.52 -11.13
CA GLU A 37 -0.17 -21.28 -9.77
C GLU A 37 0.91 -21.48 -8.68
N LYS A 38 2.15 -21.08 -8.99
CA LYS A 38 3.29 -21.17 -8.07
C LYS A 38 3.41 -19.92 -7.22
N PRO A 39 3.77 -20.07 -5.94
CA PRO A 39 4.09 -18.92 -5.09
C PRO A 39 5.30 -18.18 -5.68
N PHE A 40 5.15 -16.86 -5.83
CA PHE A 40 6.21 -15.98 -6.30
C PHE A 40 6.17 -14.68 -5.51
N ASP A 41 7.27 -14.39 -4.82
CA ASP A 41 7.40 -13.21 -3.97
C ASP A 41 7.59 -11.98 -4.86
N SER A 42 6.48 -11.27 -5.13
CA SER A 42 6.49 -9.95 -5.76
C SER A 42 6.95 -8.88 -4.75
N PRO A 43 7.80 -7.91 -5.12
CA PRO A 43 8.25 -6.90 -4.17
C PRO A 43 7.06 -6.08 -3.64
N ALA A 44 7.04 -5.84 -2.34
CA ALA A 44 6.07 -4.94 -1.74
C ALA A 44 6.42 -3.47 -2.05
N ILE A 45 5.40 -2.68 -2.42
CA ILE A 45 5.53 -1.23 -2.61
C ILE A 45 5.00 -0.50 -1.38
N LEU A 46 5.88 0.21 -0.68
CA LEU A 46 5.51 1.04 0.46
C LEU A 46 5.20 2.47 0.00
N VAL A 47 3.98 2.93 0.21
CA VAL A 47 3.55 4.28 -0.18
C VAL A 47 3.75 5.24 0.99
N VAL A 48 4.66 6.21 0.83
CA VAL A 48 5.03 7.19 1.86
C VAL A 48 4.86 8.62 1.36
N GLY A 49 4.44 9.52 2.24
CA GLY A 49 4.22 10.92 1.92
C GLY A 49 3.57 11.68 3.07
N HIS A 50 3.39 12.98 2.90
CA HIS A 50 2.71 13.82 3.86
C HIS A 50 1.21 13.49 3.94
N GLN A 51 0.56 13.99 5.00
CA GLN A 51 -0.89 13.97 5.06
C GLN A 51 -1.45 14.77 3.88
N THR A 52 -2.51 14.27 3.25
CA THR A 52 -3.19 14.86 2.08
C THR A 52 -2.49 14.75 0.71
N ASP A 53 -1.32 14.11 0.62
CA ASP A 53 -0.61 13.86 -0.67
C ASP A 53 -1.31 12.86 -1.60
N GLY A 54 -2.55 12.44 -1.30
CA GLY A 54 -3.29 11.51 -2.15
C GLY A 54 -2.75 10.08 -2.17
N LYS A 55 -1.99 9.65 -1.14
CA LYS A 55 -1.45 8.27 -1.03
C LYS A 55 -2.51 7.18 -1.24
N SER A 56 -3.57 7.19 -0.45
CA SER A 56 -4.66 6.22 -0.59
C SER A 56 -5.35 6.34 -1.95
N ALA A 57 -5.50 7.56 -2.50
CA ALA A 57 -6.05 7.76 -3.84
C ALA A 57 -5.16 7.16 -4.95
N LEU A 58 -3.83 7.21 -4.81
CA LEU A 58 -2.90 6.53 -5.71
C LEU A 58 -3.08 5.02 -5.64
N VAL A 59 -3.22 4.47 -4.43
CA VAL A 59 -3.47 3.03 -4.24
C VAL A 59 -4.82 2.63 -4.84
N GLU A 60 -5.88 3.39 -4.58
CA GLU A 60 -7.22 3.17 -5.14
C GLU A 60 -7.23 3.22 -6.68
N ALA A 61 -6.48 4.15 -7.28
CA ALA A 61 -6.32 4.25 -8.72
C ALA A 61 -5.64 3.01 -9.33
N LEU A 62 -4.67 2.41 -8.61
CA LEU A 62 -4.01 1.17 -9.04
C LEU A 62 -4.93 -0.06 -8.93
N MET A 63 -5.80 -0.08 -7.92
CA MET A 63 -6.73 -1.20 -7.70
C MET A 63 -7.97 -1.12 -8.60
N GLY A 64 -8.35 0.08 -9.03
CA GLY A 64 -9.57 0.33 -9.81
C GLY A 64 -10.84 0.41 -8.96
N PHE A 65 -10.73 0.45 -7.63
CA PHE A 65 -11.85 0.66 -6.72
C PHE A 65 -11.40 1.32 -5.41
N GLN A 66 -12.36 1.85 -4.67
CA GLN A 66 -12.13 2.54 -3.41
C GLN A 66 -12.20 1.57 -2.23
N PHE A 67 -11.14 1.46 -1.43
CA PHE A 67 -11.10 0.56 -0.25
C PHE A 67 -11.24 1.28 1.09
N ASN A 68 -11.06 2.60 1.10
CA ASN A 68 -11.15 3.43 2.30
C ASN A 68 -12.26 4.49 2.11
N HIS A 69 -12.77 5.06 3.20
CA HIS A 69 -13.80 6.09 3.14
C HIS A 69 -13.24 7.49 2.80
N VAL A 70 -13.91 8.23 1.92
CA VAL A 70 -13.54 9.62 1.56
C VAL A 70 -13.91 10.64 2.65
N GLY A 71 -13.14 11.72 2.78
CA GLY A 71 -13.47 12.88 3.66
C GLY A 71 -12.24 13.65 4.17
N GLY A 72 -12.43 14.56 5.12
CA GLY A 72 -11.32 15.32 5.75
C GLY A 72 -10.56 14.53 6.83
N GLY A 73 -9.37 15.00 7.22
CA GLY A 73 -8.57 14.43 8.32
C GLY A 73 -7.46 13.45 7.89
N THR A 74 -6.93 12.67 8.84
CA THR A 74 -5.94 11.61 8.56
C THR A 74 -6.68 10.30 8.31
N LYS A 75 -6.75 9.87 7.05
CA LYS A 75 -7.57 8.72 6.61
C LYS A 75 -6.94 7.35 6.82
N THR A 76 -5.64 7.31 7.04
CA THR A 76 -4.90 6.09 7.34
C THR A 76 -4.15 6.36 8.64
N ARG A 77 -4.58 5.78 9.76
CA ARG A 77 -3.92 5.87 11.08
C ARG A 77 -3.23 4.56 11.50
N ARG A 78 -3.55 3.49 10.78
CA ARG A 78 -2.98 2.15 10.85
C ARG A 78 -2.54 1.76 9.44
N PRO A 79 -1.32 1.23 9.20
CA PRO A 79 -0.92 0.80 7.86
C PRO A 79 -1.85 -0.28 7.34
N ILE A 80 -2.06 -0.29 6.02
CA ILE A 80 -2.93 -1.25 5.35
C ILE A 80 -2.12 -1.94 4.26
N THR A 81 -1.92 -3.24 4.42
CA THR A 81 -1.22 -4.10 3.47
C THR A 81 -2.24 -4.79 2.59
N LEU A 82 -2.13 -4.55 1.29
CA LEU A 82 -3.03 -5.04 0.25
C LEU A 82 -2.27 -6.03 -0.62
N HIS A 83 -2.58 -7.30 -0.47
CA HIS A 83 -2.12 -8.36 -1.37
C HIS A 83 -3.10 -8.48 -2.53
N MET A 84 -2.79 -7.84 -3.65
CA MET A 84 -3.59 -7.93 -4.86
C MET A 84 -3.19 -9.14 -5.67
N LYS A 85 -4.19 -9.89 -6.11
CA LYS A 85 -4.02 -11.04 -6.97
C LYS A 85 -4.97 -10.97 -8.16
N TYR A 86 -4.40 -11.00 -9.35
CA TYR A 86 -5.16 -11.14 -10.58
C TYR A 86 -5.95 -12.44 -10.55
N CYS A 87 -7.26 -12.35 -10.78
CA CYS A 87 -8.15 -13.51 -10.88
C CYS A 87 -9.12 -13.29 -12.03
N SER A 88 -8.93 -13.98 -13.16
CA SER A 88 -9.67 -13.76 -14.41
C SER A 88 -11.19 -13.94 -14.26
N SER A 89 -11.63 -14.80 -13.34
CA SER A 89 -13.05 -15.04 -13.02
C SER A 89 -13.67 -13.99 -12.09
N ALA A 90 -12.87 -13.22 -11.34
CA ALA A 90 -13.36 -12.25 -10.36
C ALA A 90 -13.68 -10.90 -11.00
N VAL A 91 -14.92 -10.72 -11.46
CA VAL A 91 -15.41 -9.47 -12.07
C VAL A 91 -15.65 -8.35 -11.05
N GLN A 92 -15.90 -8.73 -9.79
CA GLN A 92 -15.99 -7.84 -8.63
C GLN A 92 -14.87 -8.22 -7.65
N PRO A 93 -14.36 -7.28 -6.83
CA PRO A 93 -13.28 -7.57 -5.90
C PRO A 93 -13.75 -8.50 -4.79
N SER A 94 -13.12 -9.68 -4.69
CA SER A 94 -13.26 -10.57 -3.53
C SER A 94 -12.24 -10.16 -2.48
N CYS A 95 -12.70 -9.75 -1.30
CA CYS A 95 -11.85 -9.23 -0.23
C CYS A 95 -11.76 -10.24 0.91
N TYR A 96 -10.56 -10.41 1.45
CA TYR A 96 -10.29 -11.31 2.57
C TYR A 96 -9.48 -10.57 3.63
N LEU A 97 -10.05 -10.43 4.82
CA LEU A 97 -9.35 -9.89 5.98
C LEU A 97 -8.55 -11.00 6.64
N LEU A 98 -7.25 -10.77 6.79
CA LEU A 98 -6.38 -11.68 7.54
C LEU A 98 -6.45 -11.28 9.01
N GLY A 99 -6.92 -12.22 9.81
CA GLY A 99 -7.09 -12.09 11.25
C GLY A 99 -5.76 -11.82 11.95
N ASP A 100 -5.85 -11.05 13.01
CA ASP A 100 -4.69 -10.56 13.74
C ASP A 100 -4.31 -11.58 14.83
N GLU A 101 -3.06 -12.10 14.82
CA GLU A 101 -2.62 -13.00 15.88
C GLU A 101 -2.66 -12.24 17.23
N GLY A 102 -3.63 -12.59 18.07
CA GLY A 102 -3.93 -11.96 19.36
C GLY A 102 -5.24 -11.13 19.41
N GLY A 103 -5.90 -10.88 18.28
CA GLY A 103 -7.11 -10.06 18.17
C GLY A 103 -8.37 -10.86 17.86
N GLY A 104 -8.63 -11.97 18.55
CA GLY A 104 -9.90 -12.74 18.51
C GLY A 104 -10.29 -13.42 17.18
N LEU A 105 -9.69 -13.02 16.05
CA LEU A 105 -9.88 -13.59 14.72
C LEU A 105 -8.63 -14.37 14.33
N ALA A 106 -8.70 -15.70 14.42
CA ALA A 106 -7.67 -16.57 13.88
C ALA A 106 -8.04 -16.95 12.44
N GLY A 107 -7.18 -16.63 11.48
CA GLY A 107 -7.31 -17.04 10.09
C GLY A 107 -7.88 -15.97 9.15
N GLU A 108 -8.07 -16.37 7.90
CA GLU A 108 -8.58 -15.52 6.83
C GLU A 108 -10.12 -15.54 6.81
N ARG A 109 -10.74 -14.37 6.69
CA ARG A 109 -12.19 -14.20 6.59
C ARG A 109 -12.55 -13.46 5.32
N GLU A 110 -13.39 -14.05 4.49
CA GLU A 110 -14.01 -13.37 3.35
C GLU A 110 -14.97 -12.28 3.85
N VAL A 111 -14.87 -11.09 3.26
CA VAL A 111 -15.69 -9.93 3.56
C VAL A 111 -16.10 -9.22 2.27
N THR A 112 -17.23 -8.52 2.31
CA THR A 112 -17.62 -7.60 1.26
C THR A 112 -16.72 -6.36 1.27
N LEU A 113 -16.71 -5.61 0.16
CA LEU A 113 -16.01 -4.33 0.09
C LEU A 113 -16.55 -3.32 1.11
N GLU A 114 -17.86 -3.31 1.36
CA GLU A 114 -18.51 -2.45 2.35
C GLU A 114 -18.07 -2.81 3.77
N GLU A 115 -18.08 -4.10 4.13
CA GLU A 115 -17.57 -4.55 5.43
C GLU A 115 -16.08 -4.22 5.64
N LEU A 116 -15.27 -4.31 4.57
CA LEU A 116 -13.87 -3.91 4.62
C LEU A 116 -13.72 -2.41 4.90
N GLN A 117 -14.48 -1.58 4.17
CA GLN A 117 -14.48 -0.12 4.33
C GLN A 117 -14.93 0.29 5.74
N ASP A 118 -15.96 -0.37 6.28
CA ASP A 118 -16.47 -0.16 7.64
C ASP A 118 -15.44 -0.57 8.69
N HIS A 119 -14.78 -1.72 8.51
CA HIS A 119 -13.72 -2.16 9.42
C HIS A 119 -12.57 -1.16 9.50
N ILE A 120 -12.10 -0.68 8.33
CA ILE A 120 -11.05 0.34 8.25
C ILE A 120 -11.50 1.66 8.89
N GLN A 121 -12.74 2.08 8.63
CA GLN A 121 -13.28 3.31 9.21
C GLN A 121 -13.37 3.24 10.72
N GLU A 122 -13.85 2.13 11.27
CA GLU A 122 -14.00 1.93 12.70
C GLU A 122 -12.64 1.94 13.42
N GLU A 123 -11.64 1.25 12.85
CA GLU A 123 -10.27 1.27 13.38
C GLU A 123 -9.65 2.67 13.33
N ASN A 124 -9.87 3.42 12.24
CA ASN A 124 -9.40 4.79 12.14
C ASN A 124 -10.12 5.71 13.15
N ARG A 125 -11.43 5.55 13.35
CA ARG A 125 -12.22 6.32 14.32
C ARG A 125 -11.72 6.08 15.74
N ARG A 126 -11.53 4.82 16.13
CA ARG A 126 -10.99 4.44 17.44
C ARG A 126 -9.62 5.08 17.70
N LEU A 127 -8.70 4.97 16.72
CA LEU A 127 -7.37 5.59 16.83
C LEU A 127 -7.42 7.13 16.80
N GLU A 128 -8.43 7.71 16.15
CA GLU A 128 -8.68 9.15 16.16
C GLU A 128 -9.12 9.66 17.52
N GLU A 129 -10.07 8.99 18.16
CA GLU A 129 -10.54 9.29 19.51
C GLU A 129 -9.40 9.25 20.54
N ASP A 130 -8.48 8.29 20.39
CA ASP A 130 -7.29 8.16 21.24
C ASP A 130 -6.14 9.10 20.84
N GLY A 131 -6.23 9.77 19.68
CA GLY A 131 -5.15 10.60 19.14
C GLY A 131 -3.89 9.82 18.74
N GLN A 132 -4.03 8.51 18.49
CA GLN A 132 -2.94 7.57 18.27
C GLN A 132 -2.81 7.11 16.81
N PHE A 133 -1.69 6.42 16.57
CA PHE A 133 -1.39 5.65 15.37
C PHE A 133 -0.96 4.26 15.80
N TRP A 134 -1.33 3.23 15.04
CA TRP A 134 -0.98 1.85 15.36
C TRP A 134 -0.09 1.25 14.28
N ALA A 135 1.07 0.73 14.66
CA ALA A 135 2.04 0.16 13.72
C ALA A 135 1.65 -1.22 13.17
N LYS A 136 0.73 -1.93 13.82
CA LYS A 136 0.27 -3.24 13.38
C LYS A 136 -0.62 -3.08 12.15
N GLU A 137 -0.43 -3.87 11.11
CA GLU A 137 -1.10 -3.63 9.83
C GLU A 137 -2.51 -4.22 9.82
N ILE A 138 -3.42 -3.62 9.06
CA ILE A 138 -4.60 -4.32 8.55
C ILE A 138 -4.12 -5.05 7.29
N VAL A 139 -4.22 -6.36 7.26
CA VAL A 139 -3.77 -7.16 6.12
C VAL A 139 -4.99 -7.66 5.35
N VAL A 140 -5.04 -7.32 4.06
CA VAL A 140 -6.16 -7.63 3.17
C VAL A 140 -5.62 -8.33 1.95
N ARG A 141 -6.23 -9.47 1.58
CA ARG A 141 -6.04 -10.06 0.26
C ARG A 141 -7.23 -9.69 -0.62
N ILE A 142 -6.93 -9.27 -1.84
CA ILE A 142 -7.92 -8.87 -2.85
C ILE A 142 -7.69 -9.72 -4.09
N GLU A 143 -8.75 -10.38 -4.54
CA GLU A 143 -8.76 -11.06 -5.84
C GLU A 143 -9.67 -10.32 -6.80
N TYR A 144 -9.11 -9.89 -7.94
CA TYR A 144 -9.84 -9.07 -8.90
C TYR A 144 -9.22 -9.14 -10.29
N LYS A 145 -10.05 -9.27 -11.35
CA LYS A 145 -9.54 -9.42 -12.72
C LYS A 145 -8.85 -8.17 -13.30
N PHE A 146 -9.01 -7.02 -12.66
CA PHE A 146 -8.39 -5.76 -13.10
C PHE A 146 -7.27 -5.28 -12.18
N CYS A 147 -6.96 -5.99 -11.09
CA CYS A 147 -5.82 -5.67 -10.25
C CYS A 147 -4.56 -6.43 -10.71
N PRO A 148 -3.36 -5.84 -10.54
CA PRO A 148 -2.11 -6.54 -10.77
C PRO A 148 -1.81 -7.54 -9.65
N ASN A 149 -0.90 -8.49 -9.91
CA ASN A 149 -0.31 -9.31 -8.84
C ASN A 149 0.79 -8.50 -8.12
N LEU A 150 0.44 -7.88 -7.00
CA LEU A 150 1.32 -6.95 -6.30
C LEU A 150 0.91 -6.78 -4.84
N THR A 151 1.90 -6.56 -3.97
CA THR A 151 1.67 -6.12 -2.59
C THR A 151 1.89 -4.61 -2.47
N ILE A 152 0.92 -3.88 -1.94
CA ILE A 152 1.04 -2.44 -1.63
C ILE A 152 0.78 -2.22 -0.14
N ILE A 153 1.58 -1.36 0.49
CA ILE A 153 1.39 -0.95 1.87
C ILE A 153 1.06 0.55 1.89
N ASP A 154 -0.21 0.89 2.15
CA ASP A 154 -0.64 2.27 2.40
C ASP A 154 -0.30 2.66 3.83
N THR A 155 0.35 3.82 4.02
CA THR A 155 0.83 4.25 5.33
C THR A 155 0.20 5.55 5.80
N PRO A 156 0.14 5.77 7.12
CA PRO A 156 -0.24 7.07 7.67
C PRO A 156 0.60 8.23 7.13
N GLY A 157 -0.07 9.34 6.79
CA GLY A 157 0.61 10.52 6.28
C GLY A 157 1.37 11.29 7.36
N LYS A 158 2.59 11.74 7.04
CA LYS A 158 3.38 12.61 7.93
C LYS A 158 2.71 13.99 8.07
N LYS A 159 2.34 14.40 9.28
CA LYS A 159 1.91 15.79 9.57
C LYS A 159 3.12 16.72 9.51
N ASN A 160 2.96 17.90 8.89
CA ASN A 160 3.97 18.96 8.95
C ASN A 160 4.39 19.21 10.41
N ALA A 161 5.69 19.40 10.63
CA ALA A 161 6.42 19.30 11.90
C ALA A 161 5.93 20.19 13.08
N LEU A 162 4.84 20.95 12.93
CA LEU A 162 4.28 21.85 13.93
C LEU A 162 3.38 21.14 14.97
N LEU A 163 3.02 19.86 14.76
CA LEU A 163 2.31 19.03 15.75
C LEU A 163 3.22 17.86 16.20
N GLN A 164 4.03 18.13 17.23
CA GLN A 164 5.32 17.47 17.48
C GLN A 164 5.34 16.06 18.11
N THR A 165 4.22 15.46 18.51
CA THR A 165 4.25 14.14 19.17
C THR A 165 3.79 13.01 18.25
N ALA A 166 2.66 13.21 17.56
CA ALA A 166 2.12 12.23 16.61
C ALA A 166 3.01 12.04 15.37
N SER A 167 3.65 13.10 14.88
CA SER A 167 4.52 13.03 13.69
C SER A 167 5.74 12.11 13.90
N LYS A 168 6.30 12.11 15.11
CA LYS A 168 7.42 11.21 15.49
C LYS A 168 7.00 9.74 15.52
N GLN A 169 5.76 9.44 15.94
CA GLN A 169 5.24 8.07 15.95
C GLN A 169 5.02 7.54 14.53
N VAL A 170 4.48 8.36 13.64
CA VAL A 170 4.33 8.01 12.21
C VAL A 170 5.68 7.76 11.56
N GLU A 171 6.67 8.61 11.83
CA GLU A 171 8.01 8.43 11.30
C GLU A 171 8.68 7.15 11.80
N ALA A 172 8.62 6.89 13.12
CA ALA A 172 9.14 5.65 13.69
C ALA A 172 8.45 4.40 13.10
N MET A 173 7.15 4.47 12.84
CA MET A 173 6.38 3.39 12.23
C MET A 173 6.83 3.10 10.80
N VAL A 174 6.92 4.13 9.95
CA VAL A 174 7.37 3.97 8.56
C VAL A 174 8.79 3.41 8.51
N LEU A 175 9.70 3.93 9.35
CA LEU A 175 11.08 3.43 9.43
C LEU A 175 11.15 2.00 9.93
N SER A 176 10.34 1.63 10.94
CA SER A 176 10.25 0.26 11.42
C SER A 176 9.78 -0.69 10.31
N LYS A 177 8.81 -0.28 9.50
CA LYS A 177 8.32 -1.11 8.40
C LYS A 177 9.35 -1.26 7.28
N MET A 178 10.08 -0.19 6.94
CA MET A 178 11.20 -0.26 6.00
C MET A 178 12.33 -1.19 6.46
N ALA A 179 12.52 -1.34 7.78
CA ALA A 179 13.57 -2.18 8.35
C ALA A 179 13.18 -3.68 8.45
N GLN A 180 11.89 -4.00 8.43
CA GLN A 180 11.40 -5.37 8.37
C GLN A 180 11.58 -5.89 6.94
N ARG A 181 12.61 -6.71 6.72
CA ARG A 181 12.69 -7.58 5.55
C ARG A 181 11.78 -8.77 5.82
N GLU A 182 10.83 -9.03 4.92
CA GLU A 182 10.10 -10.29 4.87
C GLU A 182 11.05 -11.47 4.63
#